data_AF-A0AAE0GYD7-F1
#
_entry.id   AF-A0AAE0GYD7-F1
#
_cell.length_a   1.000
_cell.length_b   1.000
_cell.length_c   1.000
_cell.angle_alpha   90.00
_cell.angle_beta   90.00
_cell.angle_gamma   90.00
#
_symmetry.space_group_name_H-M   'P 1'
#
loop_
_entity.id
_entity.type
_entity.pdbx_description
1 polymer ?
#
loop_
_entity_poly.entity_id
_entity_poly.type
_entity_poly.pdbx_seq_one_letter_code
_entity_poly.pdbx_strand_id
1 'polypeptide(L)'
;MPGPYTRLRRMQHRKQDASADEISAKSDSPEQLTRRLFVQKIAFAASLFVWFVAILGGCVGNLQDPEIIPRKVKHRLIGFDKIVRKYGPAIPLVLAALRLLIALLEREGDPRRANNGVATYQSPWRHHAHVVCLYFLIAIGRLVVYLSCLVLLPHVMADHIFLGASMHAVLSGEIAYLVYDIMLSSKNCRADRDCLIIRFSLLVLSTSIASLLAADMFYTARYFHTVSEVGIGLVGGLILFQLPVVGFISYSEDVVAIVDVHAWNSLTSAVRTSLESS
;
A
#
# COMPACT_ATOMS: atom_id res chain seq x y z
N MET A 1 7.15 -41.43 46.36
CA MET A 1 6.42 -41.08 45.12
C MET A 1 5.92 -39.64 45.26
N PRO A 2 6.15 -38.75 44.28
CA PRO A 2 5.65 -37.38 44.36
C PRO A 2 4.11 -37.38 44.37
N GLY A 3 3.51 -36.62 45.30
CA GLY A 3 2.07 -36.52 45.44
C GLY A 3 1.39 -35.87 44.22
N PRO A 4 0.09 -36.08 44.01
CA PRO A 4 -0.65 -35.62 42.82
C PRO A 4 -0.52 -34.12 42.55
N TYR A 5 -0.37 -33.29 43.59
CA TYR A 5 -0.15 -31.84 43.48
C TYR A 5 1.17 -31.46 42.79
N THR A 6 2.25 -32.21 43.03
CA THR A 6 3.55 -31.95 42.39
C THR A 6 3.52 -32.20 40.88
N ARG A 7 2.62 -33.06 40.40
CA ARG A 7 2.48 -33.40 38.97
C ARG A 7 1.73 -32.29 38.21
N LEU A 8 0.69 -31.73 38.81
CA LEU A 8 -0.05 -30.58 38.28
C LEU A 8 0.82 -29.33 38.16
N ARG A 9 1.64 -29.04 39.19
CA ARG A 9 2.55 -27.89 39.17
C ARG A 9 3.63 -27.99 38.08
N ARG A 10 4.17 -29.20 37.83
CA ARG A 10 5.11 -29.43 36.71
C ARG A 10 4.46 -29.31 35.33
N MET A 11 3.19 -29.70 35.18
CA MET A 11 2.47 -29.53 33.92
C MET A 11 2.13 -28.06 33.65
N GLN A 12 1.85 -27.27 34.69
CA GLN A 12 1.66 -25.82 34.54
C GLN A 12 2.97 -25.12 34.19
N HIS A 13 4.09 -25.43 34.87
CA HIS A 13 5.40 -24.88 34.50
C HIS A 13 5.82 -25.26 33.08
N ARG A 14 5.68 -26.53 32.67
CA ARG A 14 5.99 -26.92 31.29
C ARG A 14 5.12 -26.21 30.24
N LYS A 15 3.87 -25.89 30.55
CA LYS A 15 3.01 -25.09 29.66
C LYS A 15 3.45 -23.64 29.61
N GLN A 16 3.90 -23.07 30.74
CA GLN A 16 4.46 -21.73 30.80
C GLN A 16 5.78 -21.63 30.04
N ASP A 17 6.72 -22.55 30.27
CA ASP A 17 8.03 -22.58 29.62
C ASP A 17 7.88 -22.81 28.10
N ALA A 18 7.03 -23.76 27.69
CA ALA A 18 6.73 -23.98 26.27
C ALA A 18 6.05 -22.77 25.61
N SER A 19 5.21 -22.03 26.34
CA SER A 19 4.60 -20.80 25.82
C SER A 19 5.63 -19.66 25.72
N ALA A 20 6.58 -19.57 26.64
CA ALA A 20 7.62 -18.53 26.61
C ALA A 20 8.61 -18.75 25.46
N ASP A 21 9.03 -20.00 25.24
CA ASP A 21 9.90 -20.36 24.11
C ASP A 21 9.18 -20.17 22.75
N GLU A 22 7.87 -20.47 22.67
CA GLU A 22 7.08 -20.28 21.45
C GLU A 22 6.79 -18.78 21.16
N ILE A 23 6.69 -17.95 22.21
CA ILE A 23 6.57 -16.49 22.09
C ILE A 23 7.92 -15.86 21.69
N SER A 24 9.03 -16.32 22.26
CA SER A 24 10.37 -15.86 21.90
C SER A 24 10.78 -16.26 20.48
N ALA A 25 10.22 -17.35 19.94
CA ALA A 25 10.49 -17.81 18.58
C ALA A 25 9.69 -17.07 17.49
N LYS A 26 8.79 -16.16 17.86
CA LYS A 26 7.84 -15.51 16.92
C LYS A 26 8.07 -14.04 16.64
N SER A 27 9.01 -13.38 17.32
CA SER A 27 9.42 -12.03 16.90
C SER A 27 10.22 -12.14 15.61
N ASP A 28 9.73 -11.56 14.52
CA ASP A 28 10.47 -11.48 13.26
C ASP A 28 11.86 -10.88 13.55
N SER A 29 12.91 -11.56 13.10
CA SER A 29 14.27 -11.00 13.22
C SER A 29 14.33 -9.63 12.51
N PRO A 30 15.10 -8.65 13.01
CA PRO A 30 15.25 -7.34 12.35
C PRO A 30 15.62 -7.43 10.86
N GLU A 31 16.36 -8.47 10.49
CA GLU A 31 16.72 -8.78 9.10
C GLU A 31 15.49 -9.12 8.23
N GLN A 32 14.54 -9.90 8.75
CA GLN A 32 13.30 -10.23 8.05
C GLN A 32 12.41 -9.01 7.84
N LEU A 33 12.29 -8.13 8.85
CA LEU A 33 11.56 -6.87 8.72
C LEU A 33 12.20 -5.99 7.64
N THR A 34 13.52 -5.80 7.71
CA THR A 34 14.30 -5.02 6.72
C THR A 34 14.08 -5.55 5.30
N ARG A 35 14.11 -6.88 5.12
CA ARG A 35 13.88 -7.51 3.83
C ARG A 35 12.46 -7.26 3.31
N ARG A 36 11.43 -7.31 4.16
CA ARG A 36 10.04 -7.03 3.77
C ARG A 36 9.86 -5.59 3.30
N LEU A 37 10.39 -4.63 4.05
CA LEU A 37 10.37 -3.21 3.69
C LEU A 37 11.09 -2.95 2.37
N PHE A 38 12.24 -3.59 2.17
CA PHE A 38 12.98 -3.50 0.92
C PHE A 38 12.16 -3.99 -0.29
N VAL A 39 11.48 -5.13 -0.16
CA VAL A 39 10.62 -5.68 -1.23
C VAL A 39 9.42 -4.77 -1.50
N GLN A 40 8.82 -4.19 -0.46
CA GLN A 40 7.73 -3.20 -0.60
C GLN A 40 8.18 -1.98 -1.42
N LYS A 41 9.37 -1.43 -1.13
CA LYS A 41 9.95 -0.30 -1.89
C LYS A 41 10.21 -0.67 -3.34
N ILE A 42 10.75 -1.87 -3.61
CA ILE A 42 10.95 -2.34 -4.97
C ILE A 42 9.62 -2.44 -5.72
N ALA A 43 8.58 -2.99 -5.10
CA ALA A 43 7.27 -3.12 -5.73
C ALA A 43 6.69 -1.75 -6.11
N PHE A 44 6.77 -0.77 -5.19
CA PHE A 44 6.36 0.61 -5.48
C PHE A 44 7.19 1.22 -6.62
N ALA A 45 8.52 1.17 -6.52
CA ALA A 45 9.43 1.77 -7.49
C ALA A 45 9.28 1.15 -8.88
N ALA A 46 9.10 -0.17 -8.98
CA ALA A 46 8.88 -0.87 -10.23
C ALA A 46 7.57 -0.43 -10.90
N SER A 47 6.47 -0.35 -10.14
CA SER A 47 5.20 0.15 -10.67
C SER A 47 5.34 1.59 -11.16
N LEU A 48 5.97 2.45 -10.37
CA LEU A 48 6.20 3.85 -10.73
C LEU A 48 7.05 3.99 -12.00
N PHE A 49 8.12 3.20 -12.10
CA PHE A 49 9.00 3.17 -13.27
C PHE A 49 8.24 2.79 -14.54
N VAL A 50 7.40 1.75 -14.51
CA VAL A 50 6.58 1.34 -15.66
C VAL A 50 5.70 2.47 -16.15
N TRP A 51 5.05 3.21 -15.24
CA TRP A 51 4.21 4.35 -15.59
C TRP A 51 5.01 5.52 -16.19
N PHE A 52 6.16 5.86 -15.60
CA PHE A 52 7.05 6.89 -16.14
C PHE A 52 7.53 6.54 -17.55
N VAL A 53 8.02 5.31 -17.75
CA VAL A 53 8.49 4.84 -19.06
C VAL A 53 7.37 4.90 -20.09
N ALA A 54 6.15 4.54 -19.73
CA ALA A 54 5.00 4.62 -20.63
C ALA A 54 4.69 6.07 -21.06
N ILE A 55 4.66 7.02 -20.13
CA ILE A 55 4.40 8.43 -20.46
C ILE A 55 5.53 9.02 -21.31
N LEU A 56 6.78 8.78 -20.92
CA LEU A 56 7.95 9.28 -21.66
C LEU A 56 8.03 8.67 -23.06
N GLY A 57 7.73 7.37 -23.19
CA GLY A 57 7.62 6.70 -24.49
C GLY A 57 6.53 7.34 -25.37
N GLY A 58 5.41 7.74 -24.76
CA GLY A 58 4.35 8.49 -25.46
C GLY A 58 4.83 9.86 -25.95
N CYS A 59 5.58 10.59 -25.11
CA CYS A 59 6.17 11.88 -25.48
C CYS A 59 7.16 11.77 -26.65
N VAL A 60 8.07 10.78 -26.59
CA VAL A 60 9.04 10.53 -27.66
C VAL A 60 8.31 10.18 -28.96
N GLY A 61 7.26 9.37 -28.89
CA GLY A 61 6.43 9.04 -30.05
C GLY A 61 5.66 10.23 -30.63
N ASN A 62 5.31 11.23 -29.81
CA ASN A 62 4.68 12.48 -30.25
C ASN A 62 5.66 13.34 -31.06
N LEU A 63 6.91 13.45 -30.59
CA LEU A 63 7.97 14.24 -31.26
C LEU A 63 8.32 13.71 -32.66
N GLN A 64 8.15 12.42 -32.92
CA GLN A 64 8.44 11.81 -34.21
C GLN A 64 7.40 12.17 -35.29
N ASP A 65 6.17 12.47 -34.87
CA ASP A 65 5.05 12.74 -35.76
C ASP A 65 4.36 14.08 -35.42
N PRO A 66 5.06 15.23 -35.51
CA PRO A 66 4.54 16.53 -35.04
C PRO A 66 3.33 17.03 -35.84
N GLU A 67 3.10 16.49 -37.04
CA GLU A 67 1.92 16.80 -37.87
C GLU A 67 0.64 16.08 -37.43
N ILE A 68 0.71 15.18 -36.42
CA ILE A 68 -0.49 14.62 -35.79
C ILE A 68 -1.10 15.71 -34.89
N ILE A 69 -1.82 16.63 -35.54
CA ILE A 69 -2.84 17.48 -34.90
C ILE A 69 -3.69 16.54 -34.02
N PRO A 70 -4.07 16.92 -32.78
CA PRO A 70 -4.91 16.09 -31.91
C PRO A 70 -6.21 15.72 -32.64
N ARG A 71 -6.20 14.54 -33.26
CA ARG A 71 -7.30 14.00 -34.05
C ARG A 71 -8.04 13.01 -33.19
N LYS A 72 -9.27 12.68 -33.61
CA LYS A 72 -10.09 11.58 -33.09
C LYS A 72 -9.40 10.23 -33.39
N VAL A 73 -8.24 9.96 -32.80
CA VAL A 73 -7.47 8.74 -32.98
C VAL A 73 -8.15 7.64 -32.17
N LYS A 74 -8.57 6.58 -32.84
CA LYS A 74 -9.05 5.37 -32.17
C LYS A 74 -7.83 4.54 -31.77
N HIS A 75 -7.39 4.66 -30.52
CA HIS A 75 -6.38 3.78 -29.95
C HIS A 75 -7.01 2.50 -29.37
N ARG A 76 -6.19 1.46 -29.18
CA ARG A 76 -6.65 0.13 -28.73
C ARG A 76 -7.31 0.12 -27.35
N LEU A 77 -7.06 1.15 -26.53
CA LEU A 77 -7.56 1.27 -25.16
C LEU A 77 -8.70 2.28 -25.01
N ILE A 78 -9.31 2.75 -26.10
CA ILE A 78 -10.38 3.78 -26.03
C ILE A 78 -11.57 3.40 -25.14
N GLY A 79 -11.87 2.10 -25.03
CA GLY A 79 -12.90 1.61 -24.11
C GLY A 79 -12.50 1.80 -22.64
N PHE A 80 -11.23 1.50 -22.32
CA PHE A 80 -10.67 1.68 -20.99
C PHE A 80 -10.52 3.17 -20.64
N ASP A 81 -10.01 4.00 -21.55
CA ASP A 81 -9.93 5.47 -21.40
C ASP A 81 -11.29 6.07 -21.00
N LYS A 82 -12.38 5.68 -21.67
CA LYS A 82 -13.74 6.14 -21.33
C LYS A 82 -14.15 5.76 -19.90
N ILE A 83 -13.79 4.55 -19.45
CA ILE A 83 -14.05 4.10 -18.07
C ILE A 83 -13.21 4.92 -17.09
N VAL A 84 -11.92 5.10 -17.37
CA VAL A 84 -10.99 5.89 -16.55
C VAL A 84 -11.45 7.33 -16.41
N ARG A 85 -11.85 7.99 -17.49
CA ARG A 85 -12.34 9.38 -17.41
C ARG A 85 -13.60 9.51 -16.58
N LYS A 86 -14.50 8.54 -16.67
CA LYS A 86 -15.79 8.59 -15.97
C LYS A 86 -15.69 8.17 -14.50
N TYR A 87 -14.91 7.14 -14.20
CA TYR A 87 -14.89 6.47 -12.89
C TYR A 87 -13.51 6.50 -12.21
N GLY A 88 -12.45 6.89 -12.92
CA GLY A 88 -11.09 7.00 -12.40
C GLY A 88 -10.98 7.84 -11.12
N PRO A 89 -11.66 9.00 -11.00
CA PRO A 89 -11.64 9.79 -9.77
C PRO A 89 -12.16 9.03 -8.53
N ALA A 90 -12.97 7.99 -8.71
CA ALA A 90 -13.51 7.19 -7.62
C ALA A 90 -12.59 6.03 -7.19
N ILE A 91 -11.56 5.68 -7.98
CA ILE A 91 -10.64 4.57 -7.66
C ILE A 91 -10.01 4.69 -6.26
N PRO A 92 -9.51 5.87 -5.82
CA PRO A 92 -8.98 6.02 -4.46
C PRO A 92 -9.99 5.62 -3.37
N LEU A 93 -11.26 5.98 -3.55
CA LEU A 93 -12.32 5.69 -2.61
C LEU A 93 -12.69 4.20 -2.61
N VAL A 94 -12.71 3.57 -3.78
CA VAL A 94 -12.97 2.13 -3.92
C VAL A 94 -11.88 1.33 -3.23
N LEU A 95 -10.60 1.67 -3.43
CA LEU A 95 -9.48 1.00 -2.78
C LEU A 95 -9.47 1.23 -1.26
N ALA A 96 -9.80 2.44 -0.81
CA ALA A 96 -9.99 2.73 0.61
C ALA A 96 -11.11 1.86 1.23
N ALA A 97 -12.26 1.75 0.56
CA ALA A 97 -13.37 0.92 1.02
C ALA A 97 -12.99 -0.58 1.08
N LEU A 98 -12.26 -1.07 0.09
CA LEU A 98 -11.77 -2.46 0.08
C LEU A 98 -10.79 -2.74 1.23
N ARG A 99 -9.89 -1.80 1.55
CA ARG A 99 -9.02 -1.93 2.73
C ARG A 99 -9.79 -1.92 4.04
N LEU A 100 -10.78 -1.03 4.19
CA LEU A 100 -11.64 -1.02 5.36
C LEU A 100 -12.40 -2.34 5.51
N LEU A 101 -12.88 -2.92 4.41
CA LEU A 101 -13.52 -4.23 4.41
C LEU A 101 -12.56 -5.33 4.87
N ILE A 102 -11.33 -5.36 4.36
CA ILE A 102 -10.30 -6.31 4.80
C ILE A 102 -10.02 -6.16 6.29
N ALA A 103 -9.86 -4.93 6.78
CA ALA A 103 -9.64 -4.66 8.20
C ALA A 103 -10.81 -5.16 9.06
N LEU A 104 -12.05 -5.00 8.60
CA LEU A 104 -13.25 -5.54 9.26
C LEU A 104 -13.24 -7.07 9.32
N LEU A 105 -12.95 -7.73 8.19
CA LEU A 105 -12.87 -9.19 8.11
C LEU A 105 -11.78 -9.76 9.01
N GLU A 106 -10.61 -9.10 9.06
CA GLU A 106 -9.52 -9.47 9.96
C GLU A 106 -9.90 -9.36 11.44
N ARG A 107 -10.73 -8.37 11.80
CA ARG A 107 -11.20 -8.17 13.17
C ARG A 107 -12.13 -9.28 13.63
N GLU A 108 -13.03 -9.74 12.76
CA GLU A 108 -13.97 -10.81 13.10
C GLU A 108 -13.29 -12.18 13.20
N GLY A 109 -12.21 -12.40 12.44
CA GLY A 109 -11.48 -13.67 12.38
C GLY A 109 -10.62 -14.03 13.60
N ASP A 110 -10.36 -13.10 14.53
CA ASP A 110 -9.47 -13.33 15.69
C ASP A 110 -10.11 -13.03 17.06
N PRO A 111 -11.02 -13.90 17.54
CA PRO A 111 -11.60 -13.78 18.88
C PRO A 111 -10.59 -14.03 20.01
N ARG A 112 -9.43 -14.64 19.72
CA ARG A 112 -8.40 -14.94 20.74
C ARG A 112 -7.56 -13.71 21.10
N ARG A 113 -7.33 -12.80 20.15
CA ARG A 113 -6.69 -11.50 20.43
C ARG A 113 -7.49 -10.62 21.38
N ALA A 114 -8.82 -10.69 21.35
CA ALA A 114 -9.67 -9.91 22.25
C ALA A 114 -9.54 -10.33 23.73
N ASN A 115 -9.32 -11.63 23.99
CA ASN A 115 -9.30 -12.17 25.35
C ASN A 115 -7.93 -12.14 26.03
N ASN A 116 -6.83 -12.07 25.27
CA ASN A 116 -5.51 -12.19 25.86
C ASN A 116 -4.96 -10.89 26.48
N GLY A 117 -5.64 -9.75 26.35
CA GLY A 117 -5.31 -8.50 27.08
C GLY A 117 -3.93 -7.89 26.83
N VAL A 118 -3.06 -8.57 26.06
CA VAL A 118 -1.72 -8.12 25.70
C VAL A 118 -1.87 -7.08 24.59
N ALA A 119 -2.00 -5.83 25.01
CA ALA A 119 -2.15 -4.63 24.18
C ALA A 119 -0.86 -4.25 23.41
N THR A 120 0.03 -5.20 23.15
CA THR A 120 1.34 -4.96 22.54
C THR A 120 1.44 -5.64 21.20
N TYR A 121 0.88 -4.97 20.19
CA TYR A 121 1.55 -4.60 18.93
C TYR A 121 0.50 -3.89 18.07
N GLN A 122 0.92 -2.83 17.37
CA GLN A 122 0.08 -1.91 16.60
C GLN A 122 -1.14 -2.61 15.98
N SER A 123 -2.36 -2.15 16.34
CA SER A 123 -3.55 -2.78 15.78
C SER A 123 -3.49 -2.68 14.24
N PRO A 124 -3.74 -3.77 13.49
CA PRO A 124 -3.76 -3.76 12.03
C PRO A 124 -4.60 -2.61 11.46
N TRP A 125 -5.63 -2.23 12.22
CA TRP A 125 -6.47 -1.06 12.04
C TRP A 125 -5.74 0.28 11.89
N ARG A 126 -4.70 0.55 12.69
CA ARG A 126 -3.93 1.80 12.56
C ARG A 126 -3.21 1.87 11.22
N HIS A 127 -2.63 0.75 10.79
CA HIS A 127 -1.97 0.66 9.49
C HIS A 127 -2.96 0.92 8.36
N HIS A 128 -4.09 0.18 8.34
CA HIS A 128 -5.15 0.37 7.33
C HIS A 128 -5.72 1.79 7.35
N ALA A 129 -5.95 2.37 8.54
CA ALA A 129 -6.49 3.73 8.68
C ALA A 129 -5.53 4.79 8.12
N HIS A 130 -4.22 4.64 8.33
CA HIS A 130 -3.24 5.57 7.76
C HIS A 130 -3.25 5.49 6.22
N VAL A 131 -3.29 4.29 5.64
CA VAL A 131 -3.35 4.11 4.17
C VAL A 131 -4.63 4.70 3.59
N VAL A 132 -5.78 4.47 4.25
CA VAL A 132 -7.07 5.06 3.88
C VAL A 132 -7.00 6.60 3.92
N CYS A 133 -6.40 7.16 4.98
CA CYS A 133 -6.19 8.60 5.09
C CYS A 133 -5.38 9.16 3.91
N LEU A 134 -4.28 8.49 3.53
CA LEU A 134 -3.48 8.87 2.36
C LEU A 134 -4.33 8.88 1.08
N TYR A 135 -5.19 7.87 0.87
CA TYR A 135 -6.04 7.82 -0.33
C TYR A 135 -7.07 8.93 -0.37
N PHE A 136 -7.64 9.30 0.79
CA PHE A 136 -8.50 10.48 0.91
C PHE A 136 -7.74 11.77 0.62
N LEU A 137 -6.51 11.93 1.13
CA LEU A 137 -5.67 13.10 0.84
C LEU A 137 -5.36 13.22 -0.66
N ILE A 138 -5.06 12.11 -1.33
CA ILE A 138 -4.85 12.09 -2.78
C ILE A 138 -6.13 12.47 -3.53
N ALA A 139 -7.29 11.94 -3.11
CA ALA A 139 -8.58 12.27 -3.72
C ALA A 139 -8.94 13.76 -3.55
N ILE A 140 -8.70 14.34 -2.38
CA ILE A 140 -8.89 15.77 -2.11
C ILE A 140 -7.92 16.59 -2.96
N GLY A 141 -6.63 16.25 -2.97
CA GLY A 141 -5.64 16.93 -3.79
C GLY A 141 -6.02 16.90 -5.27
N ARG A 142 -6.54 15.77 -5.75
CA ARG A 142 -7.04 15.63 -7.12
C ARG A 142 -8.25 16.52 -7.39
N LEU A 143 -9.22 16.58 -6.48
CA LEU A 143 -10.38 17.46 -6.59
C LEU A 143 -9.96 18.93 -6.66
N VAL A 144 -8.99 19.35 -5.83
CA VAL A 144 -8.45 20.72 -5.85
C VAL A 144 -7.78 21.02 -7.19
N VAL A 145 -6.96 20.11 -7.72
CA VAL A 145 -6.35 20.27 -9.06
C VAL A 145 -7.42 20.38 -10.13
N TYR A 146 -8.43 19.51 -10.12
CA TYR A 146 -9.53 19.53 -11.08
C TYR A 146 -10.27 20.88 -11.08
N LEU A 147 -10.68 21.35 -9.90
CA LEU A 147 -11.37 22.63 -9.74
C LEU A 147 -10.48 23.80 -10.17
N SER A 148 -9.18 23.75 -9.85
CA SER A 148 -8.21 24.77 -10.25
C SER A 148 -8.03 24.81 -11.77
N CYS A 149 -7.91 23.64 -12.43
CA CYS A 149 -7.85 23.55 -13.89
C CYS A 149 -9.14 24.06 -14.54
N LEU A 150 -10.30 23.73 -13.97
CA LEU A 150 -11.60 24.19 -14.47
C LEU A 150 -11.71 25.72 -14.46
N VAL A 151 -11.19 26.38 -13.41
CA VAL A 151 -11.27 27.84 -13.24
C VAL A 151 -10.17 28.56 -14.03
N LEU A 152 -8.92 28.10 -13.93
CA LEU A 152 -7.75 28.82 -14.44
C LEU A 152 -7.43 28.48 -15.89
N LEU A 153 -7.76 27.27 -16.34
CA LEU A 153 -7.30 26.70 -17.59
C LEU A 153 -8.42 25.86 -18.27
N PRO A 154 -9.57 26.46 -18.59
CA PRO A 154 -10.74 25.73 -19.11
C PRO A 154 -10.49 25.02 -20.46
N HIS A 155 -9.37 25.33 -21.13
CA HIS A 155 -8.96 24.72 -22.40
C HIS A 155 -7.79 23.74 -22.27
N VAL A 156 -7.18 23.58 -21.09
CA VAL A 156 -6.02 22.71 -20.93
C VAL A 156 -6.46 21.28 -20.66
N MET A 157 -6.12 20.38 -21.59
CA MET A 157 -6.49 18.98 -21.51
C MET A 157 -5.66 18.20 -20.46
N ALA A 158 -4.62 18.79 -19.87
CA ALA A 158 -3.65 18.14 -18.98
C ALA A 158 -4.26 17.46 -17.73
N ASP A 159 -5.52 17.73 -17.42
CA ASP A 159 -6.29 17.09 -16.35
C ASP A 159 -6.26 15.55 -16.43
N HIS A 160 -6.19 14.97 -17.63
CA HIS A 160 -6.08 13.51 -17.80
C HIS A 160 -4.77 12.94 -17.25
N ILE A 161 -3.66 13.68 -17.38
CA ILE A 161 -2.36 13.24 -16.86
C ILE A 161 -2.35 13.33 -15.34
N PHE A 162 -2.95 14.39 -14.76
CA PHE A 162 -3.14 14.49 -13.32
C PHE A 162 -4.05 13.39 -12.78
N LEU A 163 -5.14 13.07 -13.50
CA LEU A 163 -6.01 11.95 -13.17
C LEU A 163 -5.22 10.63 -13.16
N GLY A 164 -4.50 10.34 -14.24
CA GLY A 164 -3.64 9.16 -14.35
C GLY A 164 -2.58 9.09 -13.26
N ALA A 165 -1.94 10.21 -12.93
CA ALA A 165 -0.95 10.29 -11.85
C ALA A 165 -1.57 9.99 -10.48
N SER A 166 -2.72 10.59 -10.16
CA SER A 166 -3.41 10.35 -8.88
C SER A 166 -3.86 8.90 -8.72
N MET A 167 -4.46 8.31 -9.77
CA MET A 167 -4.87 6.91 -9.77
C MET A 167 -3.67 5.97 -9.65
N HIS A 168 -2.60 6.24 -10.40
CA HIS A 168 -1.40 5.42 -10.37
C HIS A 168 -0.71 5.50 -8.99
N ALA A 169 -0.65 6.68 -8.36
CA ALA A 169 -0.08 6.84 -7.02
C ALA A 169 -0.77 5.94 -5.99
N VAL A 170 -2.11 5.90 -6.01
CA VAL A 170 -2.89 5.02 -5.13
C VAL A 170 -2.66 3.55 -5.48
N LEU A 171 -2.71 3.18 -6.76
CA LEU A 171 -2.51 1.80 -7.19
C LEU A 171 -1.11 1.26 -6.83
N SER A 172 -0.06 2.05 -7.05
CA SER A 172 1.30 1.68 -6.67
C SER A 172 1.47 1.57 -5.16
N GLY A 173 0.86 2.50 -4.40
CA GLY A 173 0.80 2.40 -2.94
C GLY A 173 0.12 1.11 -2.49
N GLU A 174 -1.04 0.79 -3.07
CA GLU A 174 -1.80 -0.41 -2.75
C GLU A 174 -1.02 -1.69 -3.10
N ILE A 175 -0.36 -1.75 -4.25
CA ILE A 175 0.52 -2.85 -4.64
C ILE A 175 1.62 -3.05 -3.59
N ALA A 176 2.29 -1.98 -3.18
CA ALA A 176 3.36 -2.04 -2.20
C ALA A 176 2.85 -2.57 -0.84
N TYR A 177 1.72 -2.03 -0.34
CA TYR A 177 1.14 -2.49 0.91
C TYR A 177 0.61 -3.92 0.85
N LEU A 178 -0.03 -4.34 -0.25
CA LEU A 178 -0.49 -5.72 -0.40
C LEU A 178 0.68 -6.72 -0.44
N VAL A 179 1.79 -6.37 -1.09
CA VAL A 179 3.00 -7.20 -1.05
C VAL A 179 3.52 -7.32 0.38
N TYR A 180 3.58 -6.21 1.12
CA TYR A 180 3.98 -6.22 2.53
C TYR A 180 3.05 -7.07 3.41
N ASP A 181 1.73 -6.87 3.29
CA ASP A 181 0.69 -7.61 4.02
C ASP A 181 0.74 -9.13 3.72
N ILE A 182 0.98 -9.50 2.46
CA ILE A 182 1.14 -10.91 2.04
C ILE A 182 2.40 -11.52 2.65
N MET A 183 3.50 -10.78 2.71
CA MET A 183 4.74 -11.26 3.34
C MET A 183 4.62 -11.40 4.86
N LEU A 184 3.71 -10.65 5.48
CA LEU A 184 3.39 -10.72 6.91
C LEU A 184 2.43 -11.86 7.27
N SER A 185 1.57 -12.31 6.34
CA SER A 185 0.63 -13.41 6.60
C SER A 185 1.35 -14.66 7.07
N SER A 186 0.93 -15.18 8.22
CA SER A 186 1.51 -16.35 8.87
C SER A 186 0.84 -17.62 8.36
N LYS A 187 1.64 -18.67 8.09
CA LYS A 187 1.14 -19.91 7.47
C LYS A 187 0.15 -20.73 8.32
N ASN A 188 -0.11 -20.33 9.58
CA ASN A 188 -0.66 -21.24 10.59
C ASN A 188 -2.12 -20.97 11.00
N CYS A 189 -2.82 -20.00 10.41
CA CYS A 189 -4.23 -19.73 10.74
C CYS A 189 -5.15 -19.82 9.50
N ARG A 190 -6.28 -20.54 9.61
CA ARG A 190 -7.23 -20.72 8.49
C ARG A 190 -7.87 -19.39 8.05
N ALA A 191 -8.19 -18.51 9.00
CA ALA A 191 -8.66 -17.15 8.71
C ALA A 191 -7.62 -16.31 7.94
N ASP A 192 -6.33 -16.61 8.12
CA ASP A 192 -5.23 -15.98 7.38
C ASP A 192 -5.22 -16.43 5.91
N ARG A 193 -5.67 -17.65 5.61
CA ARG A 193 -5.73 -18.17 4.22
C ARG A 193 -6.75 -17.43 3.36
N ASP A 194 -7.95 -17.18 3.88
CA ASP A 194 -9.00 -16.47 3.13
C ASP A 194 -8.60 -15.00 2.90
N CYS A 195 -8.06 -14.34 3.94
CA CYS A 195 -7.50 -13.00 3.82
C CYS A 195 -6.34 -12.95 2.81
N LEU A 196 -5.46 -13.95 2.81
CA LEU A 196 -4.36 -14.06 1.86
C LEU A 196 -4.86 -14.17 0.41
N ILE A 197 -5.89 -14.98 0.16
CA ILE A 197 -6.50 -15.10 -1.17
C ILE A 197 -7.08 -13.76 -1.62
N ILE A 198 -7.78 -13.04 -0.74
CA ILE A 198 -8.34 -11.73 -1.04
C ILE A 198 -7.22 -10.73 -1.35
N ARG A 199 -6.20 -10.63 -0.50
CA ARG A 199 -5.04 -9.73 -0.69
C ARG A 199 -4.31 -10.03 -1.99
N PHE A 200 -4.06 -11.30 -2.30
CA PHE A 200 -3.43 -11.71 -3.55
C PHE A 200 -4.29 -11.35 -4.78
N SER A 201 -5.61 -11.55 -4.69
CA SER A 201 -6.54 -11.19 -5.76
C SER A 201 -6.54 -9.67 -6.01
N LEU A 202 -6.53 -8.87 -4.93
CA LEU A 202 -6.42 -7.41 -5.03
C LEU A 202 -5.06 -6.98 -5.59
N LEU A 203 -3.98 -7.70 -5.28
CA LEU A 203 -2.65 -7.40 -5.82
C LEU A 203 -2.62 -7.60 -7.33
N VAL A 204 -3.17 -8.72 -7.81
CA VAL A 204 -3.28 -9.02 -9.25
C VAL A 204 -4.16 -7.98 -9.94
N LEU A 205 -5.31 -7.65 -9.36
CA LEU A 205 -6.23 -6.65 -9.91
C LEU A 205 -5.57 -5.27 -9.99
N SER A 206 -4.95 -4.81 -8.90
CA SER A 206 -4.30 -3.50 -8.82
C SER A 206 -3.15 -3.40 -9.82
N THR A 207 -2.33 -4.45 -9.94
CA THR A 207 -1.23 -4.51 -10.91
C THR A 207 -1.75 -4.47 -12.35
N SER A 208 -2.85 -5.18 -12.63
CA SER A 208 -3.48 -5.20 -13.96
C SER A 208 -4.02 -3.82 -14.32
N ILE A 209 -4.74 -3.17 -13.40
CA ILE A 209 -5.28 -1.82 -13.61
C ILE A 209 -4.14 -0.80 -13.76
N ALA A 210 -3.10 -0.88 -12.93
CA ALA A 210 -1.92 0.00 -13.04
C ALA A 210 -1.22 -0.16 -14.40
N SER A 211 -1.08 -1.39 -14.89
CA SER A 211 -0.48 -1.67 -16.20
C SER A 211 -1.33 -1.14 -17.36
N LEU A 212 -2.66 -1.34 -17.29
CA LEU A 212 -3.59 -0.79 -18.28
C LEU A 212 -3.58 0.74 -18.24
N LEU A 213 -3.51 1.35 -17.06
CA LEU A 213 -3.41 2.79 -16.89
C LEU A 213 -2.10 3.35 -17.44
N ALA A 214 -0.97 2.69 -17.20
CA ALA A 214 0.31 3.08 -17.82
C ALA A 214 0.23 3.03 -19.35
N ALA A 215 -0.32 1.94 -19.91
CA ALA A 215 -0.51 1.81 -21.35
C ALA A 215 -1.49 2.85 -21.92
N ASP A 216 -2.55 3.21 -21.19
CA ASP A 216 -3.47 4.27 -21.57
C ASP A 216 -2.78 5.64 -21.56
N MET A 217 -1.98 5.93 -20.54
CA MET A 217 -1.21 7.17 -20.43
C MET A 217 -0.15 7.31 -21.52
N PHE A 218 0.41 6.21 -22.03
CA PHE A 218 1.24 6.24 -23.25
C PHE A 218 0.45 6.82 -24.45
N TYR A 219 -0.78 6.35 -24.68
CA TYR A 219 -1.61 6.84 -25.77
C TYR A 219 -2.08 8.28 -25.53
N THR A 220 -2.43 8.62 -24.28
CA THR A 220 -2.80 9.97 -23.86
C THR A 220 -1.68 10.96 -24.12
N ALA A 221 -0.44 10.65 -23.70
CA ALA A 221 0.73 11.48 -23.98
C ALA A 221 1.07 11.55 -25.47
N ARG A 222 0.95 10.43 -26.21
CA ARG A 222 1.31 10.39 -27.63
C ARG A 222 0.35 11.18 -28.52
N TYR A 223 -0.96 11.08 -28.28
CA TYR A 223 -1.96 11.54 -29.26
C TYR A 223 -2.80 12.74 -28.82
N PHE A 224 -2.83 13.06 -27.52
CA PHE A 224 -3.80 14.01 -26.97
C PHE A 224 -3.19 15.20 -26.21
N HIS A 225 -1.87 15.21 -26.02
CA HIS A 225 -1.16 16.30 -25.34
C HIS A 225 0.10 16.73 -26.08
N THR A 226 0.44 18.01 -25.94
CA THR A 226 1.76 18.51 -26.29
C THR A 226 2.80 18.03 -25.27
N VAL A 227 4.07 17.93 -25.67
CA VAL A 227 5.16 17.52 -24.76
C VAL A 227 5.27 18.43 -23.54
N SER A 228 4.99 19.73 -23.69
CA SER A 228 4.95 20.68 -22.57
C SER A 228 3.82 20.39 -21.59
N GLU A 229 2.61 20.09 -22.07
CA GLU A 229 1.49 19.71 -21.19
C GLU A 229 1.80 18.40 -20.46
N VAL A 230 2.42 17.43 -21.15
CA VAL A 230 2.85 16.19 -20.51
C VAL A 230 3.92 16.44 -19.45
N GLY A 231 4.92 17.27 -19.76
CA GLY A 231 5.97 17.64 -18.80
C GLY A 231 5.40 18.29 -17.53
N ILE A 232 4.50 19.25 -17.69
CA ILE A 232 3.83 19.91 -16.56
C ILE A 232 2.98 18.90 -15.76
N GLY A 233 2.17 18.09 -16.43
CA GLY A 233 1.34 17.07 -15.78
C GLY A 233 2.17 16.00 -15.06
N LEU A 234 3.31 15.61 -15.62
CA LEU A 234 4.22 14.62 -15.05
C LEU A 234 4.92 15.15 -13.80
N VAL A 235 5.51 16.36 -13.88
CA VAL A 235 6.19 17.00 -12.74
C VAL A 235 5.19 17.34 -11.64
N GLY A 236 4.05 17.93 -12.02
CA GLY A 236 2.98 18.25 -11.07
C GLY A 236 2.40 17.00 -10.41
N GLY A 237 2.12 15.95 -11.19
CA GLY A 237 1.63 14.67 -10.66
C GLY A 237 2.65 13.97 -9.76
N LEU A 238 3.94 14.05 -10.08
CA LEU A 238 5.01 13.54 -9.24
C LEU A 238 5.03 14.25 -7.88
N ILE A 239 5.02 15.59 -7.87
CA ILE A 239 5.08 16.40 -6.65
C ILE A 239 3.82 16.24 -5.81
N LEU A 240 2.63 16.29 -6.43
CA LEU A 240 1.36 16.32 -5.72
C LEU A 240 0.88 14.94 -5.27
N PHE A 241 1.25 13.86 -5.97
CA PHE A 241 0.70 12.53 -5.70
C PHE A 241 1.77 11.49 -5.43
N GLN A 242 2.81 11.38 -6.27
CA GLN A 242 3.78 10.27 -6.14
C GLN A 242 4.74 10.48 -4.95
N LEU A 243 5.32 11.67 -4.79
CA LEU A 243 6.24 11.97 -3.68
C LEU A 243 5.58 11.86 -2.31
N PRO A 244 4.33 12.34 -2.09
CA PRO A 244 3.63 12.12 -0.83
C PRO A 244 3.45 10.63 -0.51
N VAL A 245 3.18 9.78 -1.51
CA VAL A 245 3.08 8.33 -1.28
C VAL A 245 4.45 7.74 -0.92
N VAL A 246 5.53 8.12 -1.62
CA VAL A 246 6.90 7.68 -1.28
C VAL A 246 7.28 8.09 0.14
N GLY A 247 7.04 9.35 0.50
CA GLY A 247 7.33 9.90 1.82
C GLY A 247 6.51 9.19 2.89
N PHE A 248 5.24 8.90 2.62
CA PHE A 248 4.36 8.20 3.53
C PHE A 248 4.78 6.73 3.74
N ILE A 249 5.10 6.00 2.66
CA ILE A 249 5.62 4.62 2.76
C ILE A 249 6.89 4.65 3.60
N SER A 250 7.84 5.54 3.31
CA SER A 250 9.11 5.65 4.04
C SER A 250 8.91 6.02 5.52
N TYR A 251 8.05 6.99 5.82
CA TYR A 251 7.78 7.42 7.20
C TYR A 251 7.08 6.34 8.02
N SER A 252 6.15 5.59 7.42
CA SER A 252 5.43 4.52 8.11
C SER A 252 6.39 3.44 8.62
N GLU A 253 7.51 3.23 7.94
CA GLU A 253 8.56 2.28 8.33
C GLU A 253 9.36 2.77 9.53
N ASP A 254 9.77 4.04 9.54
CA ASP A 254 10.54 4.61 10.64
C ASP A 254 9.74 4.55 11.95
N VAL A 255 8.44 4.83 11.88
CA VAL A 255 7.55 4.72 13.04
C VAL A 255 7.42 3.27 13.51
N VAL A 256 7.28 2.31 12.59
CA VAL A 256 7.21 0.88 12.96
C VAL A 256 8.53 0.43 13.58
N ALA A 257 9.68 0.75 12.97
CA ALA A 257 10.99 0.37 13.47
C ALA A 257 11.31 0.98 14.84
N ILE A 258 10.99 2.25 15.08
CA ILE A 258 11.23 2.92 16.37
C ILE A 258 10.35 2.33 17.46
N VAL A 259 9.07 2.09 17.18
CA VAL A 259 8.13 1.51 18.15
C VAL A 259 8.55 0.09 18.52
N ASP A 260 9.00 -0.70 17.54
CA ASP A 260 9.42 -2.09 17.74
C ASP A 260 10.69 -2.19 18.59
N VAL A 261 11.71 -1.37 18.30
CA VAL A 261 12.95 -1.33 19.08
C VAL A 261 12.68 -0.87 20.52
N HIS A 262 11.83 0.15 20.71
CA HIS A 262 11.54 0.63 22.05
C HIS A 262 10.71 -0.37 22.86
N ALA A 263 9.71 -1.00 22.24
CA ALA A 263 8.92 -2.05 22.88
C ALA A 263 9.79 -3.25 23.29
N TRP A 264 10.72 -3.66 22.42
CA TRP A 264 11.67 -4.73 22.71
C TRP A 264 12.60 -4.40 23.88
N ASN A 265 13.17 -3.20 23.91
CA ASN A 265 14.03 -2.74 25.00
C ASN A 265 13.28 -2.66 26.33
N SER A 266 12.01 -2.20 26.31
CA SER A 266 11.16 -2.16 27.51
C SER A 266 10.84 -3.56 28.01
N LEU A 267 10.49 -4.50 27.12
CA LEU A 267 10.19 -5.89 27.48
C LEU A 267 11.41 -6.60 28.07
N THR A 268 12.57 -6.47 27.42
CA THR A 268 13.82 -7.10 27.88
C THR A 268 14.29 -6.54 29.21
N SER A 269 14.10 -5.24 29.45
CA SER A 269 14.40 -4.62 30.75
C SER A 269 13.50 -5.16 31.86
N ALA A 270 12.19 -5.28 31.63
CA ALA A 270 11.24 -5.82 32.60
C ALA A 270 11.52 -7.29 32.96
N VAL A 271 11.83 -8.13 31.96
CA VAL A 271 12.19 -9.54 32.18
C VAL A 271 13.49 -9.66 32.98
N ARG A 272 14.51 -8.84 32.65
CA ARG A 272 15.78 -8.82 33.40
C ARG A 272 15.56 -8.43 34.86
N THR A 273 14.80 -7.38 35.13
CA THR A 273 14.50 -6.97 36.52
C THR A 273 13.72 -8.03 37.29
N SER A 274 12.80 -8.76 36.64
CA SER A 274 12.07 -9.85 37.30
C SER A 274 12.98 -11.02 37.67
N LEU A 275 13.91 -11.38 36.78
CA LEU A 275 14.89 -12.45 37.03
C LEU A 275 15.90 -12.09 38.12
N GLU A 276 16.33 -10.83 38.19
CA GLU A 276 17.24 -10.35 39.24
C GLU A 276 16.58 -10.26 40.62
N SER A 277 15.24 -10.15 40.66
CA SER A 277 14.46 -10.08 41.90
C SER A 277 13.98 -11.43 42.45
N SER A 278 14.22 -12.53 41.74
CA SER A 278 13.78 -13.90 42.09
C SER A 278 14.94 -14.77 42.54
#